data_AF-A0A8P4GDX6-F1
#
_entry.id   AF-A0A8P4GDX6-F1
#
_cell.length_a   1.000
_cell.length_b   1.000
_cell.length_c   1.000
_cell.angle_alpha   90.00
_cell.angle_beta   90.00
_cell.angle_gamma   90.00
#
_symmetry.space_group_name_H-M   'P 1'
#
loop_
_entity.id
_entity.type
_entity.pdbx_description
1 polymer ?
#
loop_
_entity_poly.entity_id
_entity_poly.type
_entity_poly.pdbx_seq_one_letter_code
_entity_poly.pdbx_strand_id
1 'polypeptide(L)'
;MYADDILLTLSNPIHSILKVLELIQSFGLFSGYQINCSKSEAIPLNSKTFSADLKTTPFVWRPEGMRYLGITIRSPVSKIFDLNGPPLLRTSREDIKRWTTVTMGQSRGLV
;
A
#
# COMPACT_ATOMS: atom_id res chain seq x y z
N MET A 1 6.25 4.72 5.34
CA MET A 1 5.17 5.32 6.15
C MET A 1 4.73 6.58 5.45
N TYR A 2 3.43 6.78 5.32
CA TYR A 2 2.85 7.99 4.72
C TYR A 2 1.63 8.39 5.54
N ALA A 3 1.65 9.59 6.12
CA ALA A 3 0.64 10.01 7.09
C ALA A 3 0.42 8.95 8.18
N ASP A 4 -0.81 8.49 8.38
CA ASP A 4 -1.23 7.43 9.29
C ASP A 4 -1.04 6.01 8.74
N ASP A 5 -0.78 5.85 7.44
CA ASP A 5 -0.63 4.55 6.80
C ASP A 5 0.83 4.02 6.86
N ILE A 6 0.99 2.85 7.47
CA ILE A 6 2.26 2.13 7.57
C ILE A 6 2.19 0.84 6.76
N LEU A 7 3.14 0.68 5.84
CA LEU A 7 3.40 -0.57 5.13
C LEU A 7 4.61 -1.26 5.77
N LEU A 8 4.44 -2.48 6.24
CA LEU A 8 5.48 -3.28 6.87
C LEU A 8 5.69 -4.60 6.12
N THR A 9 6.95 -4.99 5.93
CA THR A 9 7.32 -6.30 5.38
C THR A 9 7.98 -7.13 6.47
N LEU A 10 7.53 -8.37 6.63
CA LEU A 10 7.96 -9.24 7.70
C LEU A 10 8.43 -10.59 7.15
N SER A 11 9.49 -11.11 7.75
CA SER A 11 9.97 -12.47 7.53
C SER A 11 9.61 -13.32 8.75
N ASN A 12 9.30 -14.59 8.54
CA ASN A 12 8.86 -15.51 9.60
C ASN A 12 7.62 -15.00 10.36
N PRO A 13 6.46 -14.88 9.67
CA PRO A 13 5.26 -14.22 10.17
C PRO A 13 4.78 -14.75 11.52
N ILE A 14 4.91 -16.06 11.76
CA ILE A 14 4.53 -16.74 13.01
C ILE A 14 5.12 -16.07 14.25
N HIS A 15 6.39 -15.62 14.17
CA HIS A 15 7.08 -14.98 15.29
C HIS A 15 7.11 -13.46 15.18
N SER A 16 7.36 -12.94 13.98
CA SER A 16 7.59 -11.50 13.79
C SER A 16 6.34 -10.68 14.05
N ILE A 17 5.16 -11.19 13.69
CA ILE A 17 3.93 -10.39 13.77
C ILE A 17 3.48 -10.15 15.20
N LEU A 18 3.66 -11.15 16.07
CA LEU A 18 3.37 -11.04 17.49
C LEU A 18 4.28 -9.98 18.12
N LYS A 19 5.57 -9.99 17.79
CA LYS A 19 6.51 -9.00 18.32
C LYS A 19 6.21 -7.58 17.84
N VAL A 20 5.78 -7.43 16.59
CA VAL A 20 5.35 -6.14 16.05
C VAL A 20 4.10 -5.63 16.78
N LEU A 21 3.11 -6.49 17.02
CA LEU A 21 1.90 -6.12 17.74
C LEU A 21 2.21 -5.68 19.18
N GLU A 22 3.10 -6.38 19.89
CA GLU A 22 3.58 -5.95 21.22
C GLU A 22 4.23 -4.56 21.19
N LEU A 23 5.09 -4.32 20.19
CA LEU A 23 5.76 -3.02 20.03
C LEU A 23 4.77 -1.91 19.74
N ILE A 24 3.84 -2.13 18.80
CA ILE A 24 2.78 -1.16 18.48
C ILE A 24 1.91 -0.87 19.70
N GLN A 25 1.58 -1.89 20.50
CA GLN A 25 0.80 -1.71 21.72
C GLN A 25 1.58 -0.91 22.77
N SER A 26 2.85 -1.24 23.01
CA SER A 26 3.70 -0.49 23.95
C SER A 26 3.89 0.97 23.55
N PHE A 27 4.08 1.21 22.26
CA PHE A 27 4.18 2.55 21.71
C PHE A 27 2.84 3.29 21.82
N GLY A 28 1.74 2.61 21.54
CA GLY A 28 0.39 3.16 21.67
C GLY A 28 0.01 3.55 23.09
N LEU A 29 0.48 2.81 24.10
CA LEU A 29 0.33 3.20 25.51
C LEU A 29 1.07 4.49 25.84
N PHE A 30 2.24 4.70 25.22
CA PHE A 30 3.05 5.89 25.43
C PHE A 30 2.53 7.11 24.65
N SER A 31 2.11 6.90 23.39
CA SER A 31 1.74 7.97 22.46
C SER A 31 0.24 8.27 22.44
N GLY A 32 -0.60 7.38 23.00
CA GLY A 32 -2.06 7.43 22.89
C GLY A 32 -2.62 7.03 21.52
N TYR A 33 -1.79 6.51 20.61
CA TYR A 33 -2.23 6.07 19.28
C TYR A 33 -2.61 4.58 19.30
N GLN A 34 -3.66 4.22 18.56
CA GLN A 34 -4.12 2.84 18.44
C GLN A 34 -4.20 2.42 16.98
N ILE A 35 -3.71 1.21 16.68
CA ILE A 35 -3.85 0.61 15.36
C ILE A 35 -5.32 0.29 15.05
N ASN A 36 -5.74 0.61 13.83
CA ASN A 36 -7.04 0.22 13.33
C ASN A 36 -6.96 -1.17 12.68
N CYS A 37 -7.23 -2.22 13.46
CA CYS A 37 -7.14 -3.60 12.98
C CYS A 37 -8.11 -3.92 11.84
N SER A 38 -9.28 -3.29 11.77
CA SER A 38 -10.26 -3.55 10.70
C SER A 38 -9.85 -2.97 9.34
N LYS A 39 -8.99 -1.93 9.34
CA LYS A 39 -8.36 -1.38 8.13
C LYS A 39 -7.01 -2.01 7.81
N SER A 40 -6.44 -2.79 8.73
CA SER A 40 -5.10 -3.38 8.58
C SER A 40 -5.19 -4.68 7.78
N GLU A 41 -4.62 -4.67 6.58
CA GLU A 41 -4.60 -5.81 5.66
C GLU A 41 -3.23 -6.50 5.64
N ALA A 42 -3.23 -7.81 5.40
CA ALA A 42 -2.03 -8.62 5.28
C ALA A 42 -2.08 -9.47 4.01
N ILE A 43 -0.97 -9.50 3.28
CA ILE A 43 -0.82 -10.26 2.03
C ILE A 43 0.39 -11.18 2.09
N PRO A 44 0.36 -12.35 1.43
CA PRO A 44 1.55 -13.16 1.22
C PRO A 44 2.47 -12.48 0.19
N LEU A 45 3.77 -12.39 0.48
CA LEU A 45 4.78 -11.95 -0.50
C LEU A 45 5.49 -13.12 -1.21
N ASN A 46 5.32 -14.34 -0.70
CA ASN A 46 5.88 -15.57 -1.28
C ASN A 46 4.90 -16.74 -1.08
N SER A 47 5.17 -17.87 -1.73
CA SER A 47 4.32 -19.07 -1.71
C SER A 47 4.38 -19.87 -0.39
N LYS A 48 5.21 -19.46 0.57
CA LYS A 48 5.39 -20.13 1.88
C LYS A 48 4.61 -19.45 3.01
N THR A 49 3.88 -18.37 2.73
CA THR A 49 3.06 -17.66 3.72
C THR A 49 1.59 -17.98 3.51
N PHE A 50 0.92 -18.41 4.57
CA PHE A 50 -0.47 -18.85 4.54
C PHE A 50 -1.31 -18.05 5.54
N SER A 51 -2.64 -18.06 5.36
CA SER A 51 -3.57 -17.45 6.33
C SER A 51 -3.43 -18.04 7.73
N ALA A 52 -2.99 -19.30 7.83
CA ALA A 52 -2.73 -19.98 9.09
C ALA A 52 -1.67 -19.26 9.95
N ASP A 53 -0.67 -18.64 9.32
CA ASP A 53 0.41 -17.92 9.99
C ASP A 53 -0.08 -16.64 10.69
N LEU A 54 -1.28 -16.17 10.33
CA LEU A 54 -1.89 -14.95 10.84
C LEU A 54 -3.11 -15.21 11.73
N LYS A 55 -3.45 -16.48 12.02
CA LYS A 55 -4.65 -16.86 12.79
C LYS A 55 -4.77 -16.16 14.14
N THR A 56 -3.65 -15.81 14.75
CA THR A 56 -3.59 -15.14 16.06
C THR A 56 -3.66 -13.62 15.97
N THR A 57 -3.79 -13.07 14.76
CA THR A 57 -3.76 -11.63 14.52
C THR A 57 -5.08 -11.10 14.02
N PRO A 58 -5.42 -9.84 14.33
CA PRO A 58 -6.71 -9.25 13.94
C PRO A 58 -6.70 -8.67 12.52
N PHE A 59 -5.70 -9.01 11.69
CA PHE A 59 -5.53 -8.45 10.36
C PHE A 59 -6.37 -9.18 9.31
N VAL A 60 -6.85 -8.42 8.32
CA VAL A 60 -7.63 -8.97 7.21
C VAL A 60 -6.68 -9.62 6.20
N TRP A 61 -6.79 -10.93 6.03
CA TRP A 61 -6.01 -11.66 5.03
C TRP A 61 -6.50 -11.38 3.61
N ARG A 62 -5.61 -10.96 2.71
CA ARG A 62 -5.89 -10.60 1.32
C ARG A 62 -4.89 -11.26 0.35
N PRO A 63 -5.04 -12.57 0.06
CA PRO A 63 -4.08 -13.29 -0.77
C PRO A 63 -4.04 -12.81 -2.22
N GLU A 64 -5.11 -12.15 -2.69
CA GLU A 64 -5.21 -11.58 -4.04
C GLU A 64 -4.39 -10.30 -4.23
N GLY A 65 -3.95 -9.68 -3.13
CA GLY A 65 -3.21 -8.42 -3.10
C GLY A 65 -3.95 -7.31 -2.35
N MET A 66 -3.27 -6.19 -2.16
CA MET A 66 -3.79 -4.98 -1.50
C MET A 66 -3.38 -3.74 -2.26
N ARG A 67 -3.99 -2.58 -1.94
CA ARG A 67 -3.65 -1.30 -2.56
C ARG A 67 -3.05 -0.36 -1.54
N TYR A 68 -1.86 0.16 -1.82
CA TYR A 68 -1.16 1.14 -0.99
C TYR A 68 -0.81 2.36 -1.85
N LEU A 69 -1.30 3.54 -1.48
CA LEU A 69 -1.07 4.81 -2.20
C LEU A 69 -1.34 4.74 -3.71
N GLY A 70 -2.41 4.02 -4.09
CA GLY A 70 -2.78 3.82 -5.49
C GLY A 70 -1.99 2.71 -6.22
N ILE A 71 -0.98 2.12 -5.58
CA ILE A 71 -0.21 0.99 -6.12
C ILE A 71 -0.81 -0.32 -5.65
N THR A 72 -1.13 -1.19 -6.60
CA THR A 72 -1.57 -2.56 -6.32
C THR A 72 -0.37 -3.44 -6.03
N ILE A 73 -0.29 -3.95 -4.81
CA ILE A 73 0.77 -4.84 -4.35
C ILE A 73 0.24 -6.27 -4.38
N ARG A 74 0.94 -7.16 -5.09
CA ARG A 74 0.58 -8.57 -5.23
C ARG A 74 1.83 -9.43 -5.32
N SER A 75 1.73 -10.68 -4.86
CA SER A 75 2.77 -11.69 -5.06
C SER A 75 2.63 -12.40 -6.43
N PRO A 76 3.73 -12.68 -7.13
CA PRO A 76 5.11 -12.33 -6.79
C PRO A 76 5.38 -10.83 -6.99
N VAL A 77 6.35 -10.27 -6.27
CA VAL A 77 6.72 -8.84 -6.30
C VAL A 77 7.00 -8.31 -7.72
N SER A 78 7.46 -9.19 -8.63
CA SER A 78 7.64 -8.85 -10.05
C SER A 78 6.35 -8.36 -10.73
N LYS A 79 5.17 -8.80 -10.27
CA LYS A 79 3.87 -8.37 -10.80
C LYS A 79 3.50 -6.94 -10.46
N ILE A 80 4.14 -6.32 -9.47
CA ILE A 80 3.80 -4.95 -9.06
C ILE A 80 4.05 -3.98 -10.22
N PHE A 81 5.17 -4.12 -10.94
CA PHE A 81 5.42 -3.23 -12.08
C PHE A 81 4.45 -3.52 -13.24
N ASP A 82 4.21 -4.78 -13.59
CA ASP A 82 3.29 -5.16 -14.67
C ASP A 82 1.89 -4.59 -14.46
N LEU A 83 1.40 -4.60 -13.21
CA LEU A 83 0.05 -4.17 -12.85
C LEU A 83 -0.09 -2.64 -12.79
N ASN A 84 0.96 -1.91 -12.42
CA ASN A 84 0.88 -0.48 -12.11
C ASN A 84 1.64 0.41 -13.10
N GLY A 85 2.79 -0.04 -13.61
CA GLY A 85 3.69 0.76 -14.44
C GLY A 85 3.03 1.25 -15.74
N PRO A 86 2.58 0.36 -16.64
CA PRO A 86 1.93 0.77 -17.88
C PRO A 86 0.72 1.70 -17.70
N PRO A 87 -0.26 1.43 -16.81
CA PRO A 87 -1.40 2.33 -16.63
C PRO A 87 -0.98 3.68 -16.03
N LEU A 88 -0.05 3.72 -15.07
CA LEU A 88 0.45 4.98 -14.50
C LEU A 88 1.13 5.84 -15.57
N LEU A 89 2.02 5.25 -16.38
CA LEU A 89 2.71 5.97 -17.45
C LEU A 89 1.72 6.54 -18.49
N ARG A 90 0.67 5.79 -18.82
CA ARG A 90 -0.39 6.26 -19.71
C ARG A 90 -1.11 7.46 -19.11
N THR A 91 -1.57 7.36 -17.86
CA THR A 91 -2.29 8.45 -17.18
C THR A 91 -1.41 9.69 -17.04
N SER A 92 -0.15 9.56 -16.62
CA SER A 92 0.78 10.68 -16.54
C SER A 92 0.98 11.36 -17.90
N ARG A 93 1.08 10.59 -19.00
CA ARG A 93 1.19 11.16 -20.35
C ARG A 93 -0.08 11.93 -20.74
N GLU A 94 -1.25 11.40 -20.43
CA GLU A 94 -2.53 12.05 -20.71
C GLU A 94 -2.69 13.35 -19.91
N ASP A 95 -2.30 13.33 -18.63
CA ASP A 95 -2.36 14.52 -17.77
C ASP A 95 -1.39 15.62 -18.25
N ILE A 96 -0.17 15.27 -18.65
CA ILE A 96 0.77 16.22 -19.25
C ILE A 96 0.19 16.83 -20.53
N LYS A 97 -0.40 16.02 -21.42
CA LYS A 97 -1.05 16.52 -22.65
C LYS A 97 -2.19 17.48 -22.34
N ARG A 98 -3.02 17.17 -21.35
CA ARG A 98 -4.11 18.04 -20.89
C ARG A 98 -3.55 19.36 -20.37
N TRP A 99 -2.50 19.33 -19.55
CA TRP A 99 -1.88 20.54 -19.00
C TRP A 99 -1.27 21.42 -20.08
N THR A 100 -0.62 20.84 -21.10
CA THR A 100 -0.10 21.62 -22.25
C THR A 100 -1.21 22.25 -23.08
N THR A 101 -2.40 21.65 -23.13
CA THR A 101 -3.55 22.18 -23.87
C THR A 101 -4.18 23.35 -23.10
N VAL A 102 -4.30 23.23 -21.78
CA VAL A 102 -4.84 24.28 -20.89
C VAL A 102 -3.96 25.53 -20.90
N THR A 103 -2.63 25.36 -20.87
CA THR A 103 -1.69 26.49 -20.91
C THR A 103 -1.66 27.21 -22.27
N MET A 104 -1.86 26.50 -23.38
CA MET A 104 -1.91 27.11 -24.73
C MET A 104 -3.27 27.72 -25.10
N GLY A 105 -4.36 27.32 -24.43
CA GLY A 105 -5.69 27.91 -24.65
C GLY A 105 -5.86 29.32 -24.08
N GLN A 106 -5.11 29.69 -23.03
CA GLN A 106 -5.25 31.00 -22.38
C GLN A 106 -4.41 32.14 -23.01
N SER A 107 -3.43 31.82 -23.87
CA SER A 107 -2.63 32.85 -24.58
C SER A 107 -3.27 33.37 -25.88
N ARG A 108 -4.44 32.86 -26.31
CA ARG A 108 -5.09 33.25 -27.57
C ARG A 108 -6.28 34.22 -27.41
N GLY A 109 -6.52 34.75 -26.21
CA GLY A 109 -7.67 35.63 -25.92
C GLY A 109 -7.36 37.11 -25.67
N LEU A 110 -6.12 37.56 -25.87
CA LEU A 110 -5.71 38.96 -25.60
C LEU A 110 -4.78 39.48 -26.72
N VAL A 111 -5.31 39.69 -27.91
CA VAL A 111 -4.80 40.65 -28.91
C VAL A 111 -5.97 41.25 -29.65
#